data_AF-A0A4Q7XJ13-F1
#
_entry.id   AF-A0A4Q7XJ13-F1
#
_cell.length_a   1.000
_cell.length_b   1.000
_cell.length_c   1.000
_cell.angle_alpha   90.00
_cell.angle_beta   90.00
_cell.angle_gamma   90.00
#
_symmetry.space_group_name_H-M   'P 1'
#
loop_
_entity.id
_entity.type
_entity.pdbx_description
1 polymer ?
#
loop_
_entity_poly.entity_id
_entity_poly.type
_entity_poly.pdbx_seq_one_letter_code
_entity_poly.pdbx_strand_id
1 'polypeptide(L)' 'MRILGVNALFHDPAAALVADGRTVAAAEEERSSRREHGMARVREGAR' A
#
# COMPACT_ATOMS: atom_id res chain seq x y z
N MET A 1 -0.74 -12.55 12.08
CA MET A 1 -1.96 -11.69 12.15
C MET A 1 -1.92 -10.70 11.00
N ARG A 2 -3.06 -10.39 10.36
CA ARG A 2 -3.12 -9.47 9.21
C ARG A 2 -4.05 -8.30 9.49
N ILE A 3 -3.60 -7.08 9.16
CA ILE A 3 -4.31 -5.82 9.43
C ILE A 3 -4.34 -5.01 8.14
N LEU A 4 -5.53 -4.54 7.77
CA LEU A 4 -5.73 -3.63 6.64
C LEU A 4 -6.11 -2.24 7.18
N GLY A 5 -5.27 -1.25 6.89
CA GLY A 5 -5.57 0.16 7.12
C GLY A 5 -6.10 0.81 5.85
N VAL A 6 -7.14 1.62 5.97
CA VAL A 6 -7.73 2.41 4.88
C VAL A 6 -7.84 3.86 5.31
N ASN A 7 -7.40 4.78 4.44
CA ASN A 7 -7.66 6.21 4.55
C ASN A 7 -8.61 6.63 3.43
N ALA A 8 -9.80 7.06 3.81
CA ALA A 8 -10.83 7.57 2.90
C ALA A 8 -11.54 8.80 3.48
N LEU A 9 -10.96 9.43 4.52
CA LEU A 9 -11.63 10.50 5.26
C LEU A 9 -11.32 11.88 4.68
N PHE A 10 -10.06 12.15 4.29
CA PHE A 10 -9.63 13.38 3.60
C PHE A 10 -8.34 13.14 2.80
N HIS A 11 -8.16 13.91 1.72
CA HIS A 11 -7.15 13.75 0.67
C HIS A 11 -7.33 12.49 -0.18
N ASP A 12 -6.33 12.23 -1.03
CA ASP A 12 -6.24 11.06 -1.89
C ASP A 12 -6.42 9.75 -1.12
N PRO A 13 -7.35 8.89 -1.56
CA PRO A 13 -7.57 7.59 -0.93
C PRO A 13 -6.29 6.76 -0.87
N ALA A 14 -6.08 6.10 0.26
CA ALA A 14 -4.91 5.26 0.49
C ALA A 14 -5.25 3.99 1.28
N ALA A 15 -4.43 2.95 1.11
CA ALA A 15 -4.54 1.70 1.85
C ALA A 15 -3.17 1.08 2.14
N ALA A 16 -3.05 0.40 3.28
CA ALA A 16 -1.84 -0.34 3.65
C ALA A 16 -2.19 -1.70 4.27
N LEU A 17 -1.48 -2.75 3.85
CA LEU A 17 -1.60 -4.09 4.40
C LEU A 17 -0.37 -4.40 5.27
N VAL A 18 -0.62 -4.81 6.50
CA VAL A 18 0.40 -5.26 7.45
C VAL A 18 0.19 -6.74 7.76
N ALA A 19 1.25 -7.53 7.66
CA ALA A 19 1.29 -8.93 8.06
C ALA A 19 2.46 -9.14 9.02
N ASP A 20 2.17 -9.74 10.17
CA ASP A 20 3.19 -10.12 11.17
C ASP A 20 4.10 -8.94 11.58
N GLY A 21 3.48 -7.78 11.77
CA GLY A 21 4.16 -6.54 12.17
C GLY A 21 4.90 -5.82 11.02
N ARG A 22 4.81 -6.31 9.78
CA ARG A 22 5.51 -5.73 8.62
C ARG A 22 4.53 -5.24 7.56
N THR A 23 4.80 -4.08 6.98
CA THR A 23 4.04 -3.58 5.83
C THR A 23 4.38 -4.40 4.59
N VAL A 24 3.37 -5.03 4.01
CA VAL A 24 3.48 -5.94 2.85
C VAL A 24 2.73 -5.43 1.62
N ALA A 25 1.95 -4.35 1.72
CA ALA A 25 1.48 -3.59 0.55
C ALA A 25 1.09 -2.17 0.98
N ALA A 26 1.21 -1.21 0.06
CA ALA A 26 0.67 0.15 0.21
C ALA A 26 0.20 0.68 -1.15
N ALA A 27 -0.91 1.41 -1.17
CA ALA A 27 -1.52 2.01 -2.36
C ALA A 27 -2.08 3.41 -2.03
N GLU A 28 -1.96 4.34 -2.98
CA GLU A 28 -2.45 5.74 -2.93
C GLU A 28 -3.02 6.10 -4.33
N GLU A 29 -4.09 6.88 -4.41
CA GLU A 29 -4.82 7.16 -5.68
C GLU A 29 -4.00 7.97 -6.71
N GLU A 30 -3.31 9.03 -6.30
CA GLU A 30 -2.34 9.83 -7.09
C GLU A 30 -1.17 8.99 -7.63
N ARG A 31 -0.89 7.86 -6.97
CA ARG A 31 0.14 6.92 -7.40
C ARG A 31 -0.40 5.86 -8.36
N SER A 32 -1.71 5.64 -8.38
CA SER A 32 -2.39 4.60 -9.19
C SER A 32 -2.95 5.13 -10.51
N SER A 33 -3.20 6.45 -10.61
CA SER A 33 -3.72 7.13 -11.81
C SER A 33 -2.66 7.40 -12.88
N ARG A 34 -1.37 7.30 -12.54
CA ARG A 34 -0.30 7.15 -13.54
C ARG A 34 -0.41 5.77 -14.16
N ARG A 35 -0.74 5.68 -15.46
CA ARG A 35 -0.69 4.45 -16.26
C ARG A 35 0.75 3.95 -16.41
N GLU A 36 1.38 3.54 -15.32
CA GLU A 36 2.55 2.67 -15.34
C GLU A 36 2.05 1.25 -15.10
N HIS A 37 2.33 0.36 -16.04
CA HIS A 37 2.11 -1.07 -15.85
C HIS A 37 3.00 -1.55 -14.70
N GLY A 38 2.40 -1.69 -13.51
CA GLY A 38 2.97 -2.32 -12.33
C GLY A 38 3.93 -1.42 -11.55
N MET A 39 3.68 -1.29 -10.25
CA MET A 39 4.61 -1.70 -9.18
C MET A 39 3.94 -1.43 -7.82
N ALA A 40 3.34 -2.47 -7.22
CA ALA A 40 3.24 -2.52 -5.76
C ALA A 40 4.66 -2.73 -5.23
N ARG A 41 5.44 -1.66 -5.07
CA ARG A 41 6.72 -1.73 -4.36
C ARG A 41 6.44 -1.81 -2.87
N VAL A 42 6.22 -3.02 -2.40
CA VAL A 42 6.76 -3.41 -1.11
C VAL A 42 8.14 -4.00 -1.31
N ARG A 43 9.12 -3.40 -0.64
CA ARG A 43 10.38 -4.09 -0.39
C ARG A 43 10.07 -5.20 0.62
N GLU A 44 9.83 -6.39 0.08
CA GLU A 44 10.02 -7.61 0.85
C GLU A 44 11.44 -7.60 1.42
N GLY A 45 11.57 -8.07 2.66
CA GLY A 45 12.84 -8.12 3.36
C GLY A 45 13.95 -8.59 2.44
N ALA A 46 15.02 -7.79 2.37
CA ALA A 46 16.33 -8.34 2.16
C ALA A 46 16.47 -9.52 3.13
N ARG A 47 16.72 -10.70 2.56
CA ARG A 47 17.36 -11.76 3.33
C ARG A 47 18.70 -11.25 3.82
#